data_AF-A0A0B6ZA51-F1
#
_entry.id   AF-A0A0B6ZA51-F1
#
_cell.length_a   1.000
_cell.length_b   1.000
_cell.length_c   1.000
_cell.angle_alpha   90.00
_cell.angle_beta   90.00
_cell.angle_gamma   90.00
#
_symmetry.space_group_name_H-M   'P 1'
#
loop_
_entity.id
_entity.type
_entity.pdbx_description
1 polymer ?
#
loop_
_entity_poly.entity_id
_entity_poly.type
_entity_poly.pdbx_seq_one_letter_code
_entity_poly.pdbx_strand_id
1 'polypeptide(L)'
;MSEVKGFEEQVNTFKGVKKDKEYRYLEEMLTRSLLKLDSVESGSYESVRQARKQAVRYIEAAIGLLELKSLASVAETSGNSNDSLNIEQMDA
;
A
#
# COMPACT_ATOMS: atom_id res chain seq x y z
N MET A 1 -20.42 3.28 0.26
CA MET A 1 -19.24 3.90 -0.38
C MET A 1 -18.23 4.48 0.62
N SER A 2 -18.47 4.40 1.94
CA SER A 2 -17.63 5.07 2.95
C SER A 2 -16.36 4.29 3.34
N GLU A 3 -16.37 2.96 3.23
CA GLU A 3 -15.23 2.12 3.65
C GLU A 3 -14.00 2.31 2.75
N VAL A 4 -14.18 2.26 1.42
CA VAL A 4 -13.07 2.39 0.46
C VAL A 4 -12.38 3.75 0.54
N LYS A 5 -13.13 4.83 0.76
CA LYS A 5 -12.57 6.17 0.93
C LYS A 5 -11.70 6.29 2.19
N GLY A 6 -12.08 5.61 3.28
CA GLY A 6 -11.28 5.60 4.51
C GLY A 6 -9.93 4.92 4.31
N PHE A 7 -9.89 3.83 3.53
CA PHE A 7 -8.63 3.15 3.22
C PHE A 7 -7.71 3.99 2.33
N GLU A 8 -8.26 4.76 1.38
CA GLU A 8 -7.47 5.66 0.53
C GLU A 8 -6.75 6.74 1.34
N GLU A 9 -7.41 7.32 2.33
CA GLU A 9 -6.80 8.30 3.24
C GLU A 9 -5.67 7.66 4.07
N GLN A 10 -5.91 6.46 4.60
CA GLN A 10 -4.89 5.71 5.34
C GLN A 10 -3.67 5.38 4.48
N VAL A 11 -3.88 4.94 3.23
CA VAL A 11 -2.79 4.72 2.25
C VAL A 11 -2.05 6.02 1.97
N ASN A 12 -2.73 7.15 1.85
CA ASN A 12 -2.10 8.45 1.64
C ASN A 12 -1.19 8.85 2.81
N THR A 13 -1.63 8.57 4.05
CA THR A 13 -0.85 8.85 5.26
C THR A 13 0.21 7.79 5.60
N PHE A 14 0.16 6.62 4.96
CA PHE A 14 1.08 5.52 5.22
C PHE A 14 2.53 5.90 4.92
N LYS A 15 3.43 5.58 5.85
CA LYS A 15 4.89 5.83 5.76
C LYS A 15 5.74 4.59 6.09
N GLY A 16 5.11 3.43 6.22
CA GLY A 16 5.80 2.19 6.58
C GLY A 16 6.40 1.44 5.38
N VAL A 17 6.88 0.23 5.63
CA VAL A 17 7.41 -0.71 4.62
C VAL A 17 6.48 -1.91 4.43
N LYS A 18 6.67 -2.72 3.38
CA LYS A 18 5.82 -3.90 3.10
C LYS A 18 5.72 -4.92 4.23
N LYS A 19 6.73 -4.94 5.12
CA LYS A 19 6.77 -5.84 6.29
C LYS A 19 5.89 -5.36 7.44
N ASP A 20 5.47 -4.09 7.43
CA ASP A 20 4.68 -3.53 8.52
C ASP A 20 3.29 -4.12 8.56
N LYS A 21 2.79 -4.32 9.79
CA LYS A 21 1.43 -4.84 10.02
C LYS A 21 0.37 -3.93 9.39
N GLU A 22 0.61 -2.61 9.40
CA GLU A 22 -0.27 -1.63 8.79
C GLU A 22 -0.36 -1.81 7.27
N TYR A 23 0.77 -2.05 6.59
CA TYR A 23 0.77 -2.36 5.15
C TYR A 23 -0.09 -3.58 4.84
N ARG A 24 0.14 -4.69 5.56
CA ARG A 24 -0.58 -5.95 5.33
C ARG A 24 -2.07 -5.81 5.62
N TYR A 25 -2.43 -5.04 6.65
CA TYR A 25 -3.82 -4.74 6.97
C TYR A 25 -4.50 -3.93 5.86
N LEU A 26 -3.86 -2.85 5.39
CA LEU A 26 -4.41 -2.01 4.32
C LEU A 26 -4.56 -2.80 3.02
N GLU A 27 -3.54 -3.57 2.64
CA GLU A 27 -3.57 -4.46 1.48
C GLU A 27 -4.71 -5.47 1.57
N GLU A 28 -4.86 -6.17 2.71
CA GLU A 28 -5.93 -7.14 2.92
C GLU A 28 -7.33 -6.49 2.84
N MET A 29 -7.51 -5.30 3.44
CA MET A 29 -8.81 -4.61 3.42
C MET A 29 -9.18 -4.12 2.01
N LEU A 30 -8.21 -3.64 1.25
CA LEU A 30 -8.40 -3.24 -0.15
C LEU A 30 -8.76 -4.44 -1.02
N THR A 31 -8.03 -5.56 -0.91
CA THR A 31 -8.34 -6.79 -1.65
C THR A 31 -9.69 -7.40 -1.26
N ARG A 32 -10.06 -7.40 0.03
CA ARG A 32 -11.39 -7.84 0.48
C ARG A 32 -12.50 -6.98 -0.10
N SER A 33 -12.30 -5.68 -0.19
CA SER A 33 -13.27 -4.75 -0.80
C SER A 33 -13.45 -5.05 -2.30
N LEU A 34 -12.38 -5.45 -2.99
CA LEU A 34 -12.42 -5.85 -4.40
C LEU A 34 -13.21 -7.14 -4.61
N LEU A 35 -12.99 -8.16 -3.78
CA LEU A 35 -13.78 -9.41 -3.81
C LEU A 35 -15.26 -9.17 -3.55
N LYS A 36 -15.59 -8.31 -2.57
CA LYS A 36 -16.97 -7.89 -2.31
C LYS A 36 -17.59 -7.21 -3.53
N LEU A 37 -16.87 -6.29 -4.17
CA LEU A 37 -17.34 -5.60 -5.38
C LEU A 37 -17.54 -6.54 -6.56
N ASP A 38 -16.69 -7.56 -6.71
CA ASP A 38 -16.81 -8.56 -7.77
C ASP A 38 -18.05 -9.45 -7.56
N SER A 39 -18.34 -9.81 -6.31
CA SER A 39 -19.56 -10.57 -5.95
C SER A 39 -20.87 -9.80 -6.17
N VAL A 40 -20.82 -8.49 -6.43
CA VAL A 40 -22.02 -7.71 -6.78
C VAL A 40 -22.42 -8.01 -8.23
N GLU A 41 -23.47 -8.82 -8.38
CA GLU A 41 -24.13 -9.04 -9.66
C GLU A 41 -24.77 -7.74 -10.16
N SER A 42 -24.23 -7.18 -11.24
CA SER A 42 -24.65 -5.86 -11.75
C SER A 42 -25.84 -5.90 -12.71
N GLY A 43 -26.38 -7.08 -13.02
CA GLY A 43 -27.50 -7.24 -13.96
C GLY A 43 -27.31 -6.41 -15.25
N SER A 44 -28.38 -5.72 -15.66
CA SER A 44 -28.41 -4.81 -16.82
C SER A 44 -28.25 -3.33 -16.47
N TYR A 45 -27.98 -2.99 -15.19
CA TYR A 45 -27.89 -1.59 -14.77
C TYR A 45 -26.51 -1.02 -15.07
N GLU A 46 -26.41 -0.27 -16.16
CA GLU A 46 -25.16 0.34 -16.62
C GLU A 46 -24.53 1.26 -15.56
N SER A 47 -25.34 1.99 -14.79
CA SER A 47 -24.86 2.82 -13.67
C SER A 47 -24.12 2.02 -12.60
N VAL A 48 -24.60 0.81 -12.29
CA VAL A 48 -23.96 -0.10 -11.31
C VAL A 48 -22.67 -0.67 -11.89
N ARG A 49 -22.65 -1.05 -13.18
CA ARG A 49 -21.43 -1.48 -13.88
C ARG A 49 -20.35 -0.39 -13.87
N GLN A 50 -20.73 0.85 -14.16
CA GLN A 50 -19.81 1.98 -14.15
C GLN A 50 -19.29 2.29 -12.74
N ALA A 51 -20.19 2.33 -11.74
CA ALA A 51 -19.79 2.53 -10.35
C ALA A 51 -18.83 1.44 -9.85
N ARG A 52 -19.07 0.17 -10.21
CA ARG A 52 -18.19 -0.95 -9.89
C ARG A 52 -16.83 -0.79 -10.57
N LYS A 53 -16.80 -0.51 -11.87
CA LYS A 53 -15.56 -0.30 -12.63
C LYS A 53 -14.74 0.85 -12.04
N GLN A 54 -15.40 1.92 -11.64
CA GLN A 54 -14.76 3.05 -10.99
C GLN A 54 -14.21 2.68 -9.61
N ALA A 55 -14.97 1.94 -8.80
CA ALA A 55 -14.52 1.47 -7.49
C ALA A 55 -13.31 0.52 -7.59
N VAL A 56 -13.31 -0.39 -8.58
CA VAL A 56 -12.16 -1.28 -8.85
C VAL A 56 -10.92 -0.46 -9.18
N ARG A 57 -11.03 0.53 -10.08
CA ARG A 57 -9.91 1.41 -10.43
C ARG A 57 -9.37 2.18 -9.22
N TYR A 58 -10.24 2.64 -8.32
CA TYR A 58 -9.80 3.31 -7.10
C TYR A 58 -9.03 2.38 -6.17
N ILE A 59 -9.48 1.14 -6.00
CA ILE A 59 -8.80 0.16 -5.16
C ILE A 59 -7.44 -0.22 -5.75
N GLU A 60 -7.37 -0.47 -7.06
CA GLU A 60 -6.12 -0.76 -7.76
C GLU A 60 -5.11 0.39 -7.62
N ALA A 61 -5.58 1.63 -7.78
CA ALA A 61 -4.75 2.81 -7.59
C ALA A 61 -4.23 2.95 -6.14
N ALA A 62 -5.08 2.66 -5.14
CA ALA A 62 -4.70 2.67 -3.74
C ALA A 62 -3.63 1.60 -3.43
N ILE A 63 -3.77 0.38 -3.94
CA ILE A 63 -2.77 -0.69 -3.78
C ILE A 63 -1.43 -0.25 -4.40
N GLY A 64 -1.44 0.26 -5.64
CA GLY A 64 -0.23 0.75 -6.29
C GLY A 64 0.46 1.89 -5.54
N LEU A 65 -0.33 2.80 -4.95
CA LEU A 65 0.21 3.89 -4.12
C LEU A 65 0.83 3.36 -2.82
N LEU A 66 0.19 2.38 -2.18
CA LEU A 66 0.69 1.73 -0.97
C LEU A 66 2.02 1.02 -1.26
N GLU A 67 2.13 0.32 -2.39
CA GLU A 67 3.38 -0.29 -2.85
C GLU A 67 4.47 0.75 -3.08
N LEU A 68 4.17 1.82 -3.82
CA LEU A 68 5.13 2.89 -4.11
C LEU A 68 5.66 3.55 -2.83
N LYS A 69 4.78 3.85 -1.87
CA LYS A 69 5.15 4.42 -0.57
C LYS A 69 6.04 3.46 0.22
N SER A 70 5.67 2.18 0.23
CA SER A 70 6.45 1.15 0.93
C SER A 70 7.87 1.01 0.37
N LEU A 71 8.04 1.16 -0.95
CA LEU A 71 9.34 1.12 -1.61
C LEU A 71 10.17 2.38 -1.31
N ALA A 72 9.53 3.55 -1.32
CA ALA A 72 10.18 4.81 -0.95
C ALA A 72 10.71 4.77 0.49
N SER A 73 9.95 4.19 1.43
CA SER A 73 10.41 4.04 2.82
C SER A 73 11.58 3.07 2.97
N VAL A 74 11.66 1.99 2.17
CA VAL A 74 12.79 1.05 2.20
C VAL A 74 14.10 1.72 1.75
N ALA A 75 14.04 2.65 0.80
CA ALA A 75 15.22 3.40 0.34
C ALA A 75 15.85 4.23 1.48
N GLU A 76 15.02 4.79 2.36
CA GLU A 76 15.47 5.58 3.52
C GLU A 76 15.98 4.70 4.68
N THR A 77 15.53 3.45 4.80
CA THR A 77 15.90 2.58 5.94
C THR A 77 17.19 1.78 5.74
N SER A 78 17.65 1.58 4.49
CA SER A 78 18.83 0.75 4.18
C SER A 78 20.17 1.51 4.14
N GLY A 79 20.21 2.77 4.56
CA GLY A 79 21.40 3.65 4.44
C GLY A 79 22.35 3.73 5.63
N ASN A 80 22.16 2.98 6.73
CA ASN A 80 23.00 3.12 7.94
C ASN A 80 23.74 1.83 8.30
N SER A 81 24.57 1.33 7.38
CA SER A 81 25.64 0.39 7.72
C SER A 81 26.87 1.21 8.12
N ASN A 82 27.08 1.37 9.43
CA ASN A 82 28.34 1.87 9.97
C ASN A 82 29.45 0.86 9.65
N ASP A 83 30.04 0.94 8.47
CA ASP A 83 31.29 0.27 8.15
C ASP A 83 32.45 1.13 8.68
N SER A 84 32.50 1.29 10.00
CA SER A 84 33.65 1.84 10.71
C SER A 84 34.57 0.69 11.09
N LEU A 85 35.30 0.15 10.11
CA LEU A 85 36.43 -0.70 10.40
C LEU A 85 37.61 0.19 10.81
N ASN A 86 37.75 0.27 12.13
CA ASN A 86 38.82 0.79 12.95
C ASN A 86 40.20 0.89 12.24
N ILE A 87 40.70 2.12 12.11
CA ILE A 87 42.11 2.39 11.81
C ILE A 87 42.89 2.09 13.10
N GLU A 88 43.31 0.84 13.31
CA GLU A 88 44.33 0.55 14.31
C GLU A 88 45.70 0.85 13.70
N GLN A 89 46.13 2.10 13.95
CA GLN A 89 47.55 2.38 14.18
C GLN A 89 48.08 1.37 15.19
N MET A 90 49.03 0.54 14.78
CA MET A 90 49.87 -0.22 15.70
C MET A 90 51.32 0.02 15.33
N ASP A 91 51.87 1.01 16.03
CA ASP A 91 53.24 1.17 16.51
C ASP A 91 54.45 1.07 15.55
N ALA A 92 55.14 2.22 15.48
CA ALA A 92 56.59 2.47 15.54
C ALA A 92 57.57 1.61 14.73
#